data_AF-A0A6A6I7V1-F1
#
_entry.id   AF-A0A6A6I7V1-F1
#
_cell.length_a   1.000
_cell.length_b   1.000
_cell.length_c   1.000
_cell.angle_alpha   90.00
_cell.angle_beta   90.00
_cell.angle_gamma   90.00
#
_symmetry.space_group_name_H-M   'P 1'
#
loop_
_entity.id
_entity.type
_entity.pdbx_description
1 polymer ?
#
loop_
_entity_poly.entity_id
_entity_poly.type
_entity_poly.pdbx_seq_one_letter_code
_entity_poly.pdbx_strand_id
1 'polypeptide(L)'
;MSDLGKRAWWTRIWCIQELANAQVATFKCGKDEVDYVPYWAVSLYIQLFNSRALLDHPNADLVGMQKMLWLTNMLSDAFPSTLLGIRRVALVKGGHNVKRLLYKCNVVDANPTRIGATDPRDRVFALLGIANDEAAKAIVPNYALSCEEAYIMAARVLLMHGHDDILSLCRAREVCKNLPSWVPDWSAMNRKPWSIWDEDKLFNASNLPDGRNSSCLLNTSGEAIFSREITLDVVFVDTVQEVGHH
;
A
#
# COMPACT_ATOMS: atom_id res chain seq x y z
N MET A 1 -14.61 26.00 7.20
CA MET A 1 -13.98 24.91 6.43
C MET A 1 -14.50 23.60 6.98
N SER A 2 -15.06 22.74 6.12
CA SER A 2 -15.73 21.52 6.55
C SER A 2 -14.75 20.57 7.23
N ASP A 3 -15.13 20.06 8.40
CA ASP A 3 -14.42 19.02 9.16
C ASP A 3 -14.50 17.64 8.49
N LEU A 4 -15.05 17.57 7.26
CA LEU A 4 -15.40 16.32 6.59
C LEU A 4 -14.18 15.41 6.44
N GLY A 5 -13.09 15.89 5.83
CA GLY A 5 -11.88 15.09 5.59
C GLY A 5 -11.14 14.67 6.87
N LYS A 6 -11.43 15.29 8.02
CA LYS A 6 -10.82 14.99 9.31
C LYS A 6 -11.61 13.98 10.15
N ARG A 7 -12.78 13.55 9.67
CA ARG A 7 -13.59 12.55 10.37
C ARG A 7 -12.89 11.20 10.41
N ALA A 8 -12.98 10.53 11.56
CA ALA A 8 -12.35 9.23 11.81
C ALA A 8 -12.77 8.12 10.82
N TRP A 9 -13.92 8.26 10.14
CA TRP A 9 -14.33 7.29 9.12
C TRP A 9 -13.31 7.18 7.97
N TRP A 10 -12.76 8.30 7.51
CA TRP A 10 -11.82 8.32 6.39
C TRP A 10 -10.48 7.66 6.67
N THR A 11 -10.15 7.49 7.94
CA THR A 11 -8.88 6.92 8.37
C THR A 11 -9.03 5.48 8.84
N ARG A 12 -10.17 4.80 8.66
CA ARG A 12 -10.33 3.40 9.08
C ARG A 12 -10.13 2.45 7.91
N ILE A 13 -9.31 1.41 8.11
CA ILE A 13 -9.00 0.44 7.05
C ILE A 13 -10.23 -0.32 6.54
N TRP A 14 -11.19 -0.65 7.42
CA TRP A 14 -12.45 -1.28 7.02
C TRP A 14 -13.32 -0.39 6.14
N CYS A 15 -13.22 0.94 6.27
CA CYS A 15 -13.98 1.86 5.43
C CYS A 15 -13.49 1.85 3.97
N ILE A 16 -12.26 1.41 3.72
CA ILE A 16 -11.79 1.14 2.35
C ILE A 16 -12.65 0.02 1.74
N GLN A 17 -12.87 -1.07 2.48
CA GLN A 17 -13.64 -2.20 1.98
C GLN A 17 -15.12 -1.85 1.83
N GLU A 18 -15.70 -1.14 2.80
CA GLU A 18 -17.08 -0.63 2.73
C GLU A 18 -17.28 0.18 1.44
N LEU A 19 -16.36 1.10 1.14
CA LEU A 19 -16.45 1.92 -0.06
C LEU A 19 -16.13 1.13 -1.33
N ALA A 20 -15.08 0.33 -1.34
CA ALA A 20 -14.64 -0.38 -2.55
C ALA A 20 -15.71 -1.36 -3.04
N ASN A 21 -16.38 -2.07 -2.13
CA ASN A 21 -17.35 -3.11 -2.47
C ASN A 21 -18.79 -2.60 -2.61
N ALA A 22 -19.07 -1.34 -2.29
CA ALA A 22 -20.40 -0.76 -2.42
C ALA A 22 -20.90 -0.82 -3.87
N GLN A 23 -22.13 -1.29 -4.11
CA GLN A 23 -22.76 -1.19 -5.43
C GLN A 23 -23.03 0.27 -5.79
N VAL A 24 -23.59 1.01 -4.84
CA VAL A 24 -23.81 2.45 -4.91
C VAL A 24 -23.15 3.10 -3.69
N ALA A 25 -22.38 4.15 -3.91
CA ALA A 25 -21.67 4.87 -2.86
C ALA A 25 -22.12 6.33 -2.84
N THR A 26 -22.73 6.72 -1.72
CA THR A 26 -23.17 8.09 -1.44
C THR A 26 -22.60 8.49 -0.09
N PHE A 27 -21.87 9.60 -0.06
CA PHE A 27 -21.26 10.15 1.15
C PHE A 27 -22.25 11.08 1.83
N LYS A 28 -22.45 10.92 3.14
CA LYS A 28 -23.37 11.73 3.94
C LYS A 28 -22.63 12.45 5.06
N CYS A 29 -22.93 13.72 5.26
CA CYS A 29 -22.39 14.53 6.34
C CYS A 29 -23.47 15.47 6.90
N GLY A 30 -24.07 15.11 8.02
CA GLY A 30 -25.20 15.87 8.56
C GLY A 30 -26.41 15.79 7.64
N LYS A 31 -26.81 16.92 7.04
CA LYS A 31 -27.92 17.01 6.08
C LYS A 31 -27.46 16.94 4.63
N ASP A 32 -26.16 17.03 4.39
CA ASP A 32 -25.59 17.07 3.05
C ASP A 32 -25.28 15.64 2.57
N GLU A 33 -25.51 15.39 1.28
CA GLU A 33 -25.14 14.14 0.62
C GLU A 33 -24.53 14.39 -0.75
N VAL A 34 -23.61 13.52 -1.16
CA VAL A 34 -22.94 13.59 -2.46
C VAL A 34 -22.62 12.19 -2.95
N ASP A 35 -22.96 11.92 -4.21
CA ASP A 35 -22.64 10.64 -4.84
C ASP A 35 -21.14 10.50 -5.13
N TYR A 36 -20.69 9.26 -5.25
CA TYR A 36 -19.28 8.96 -5.45
C TYR A 36 -18.67 9.61 -6.69
N VAL A 37 -19.38 9.61 -7.82
CA VAL A 37 -18.86 10.13 -9.10
C VAL A 37 -18.49 11.62 -9.01
N PRO A 38 -19.39 12.53 -8.60
CA PRO A 38 -19.02 13.94 -8.45
C PRO A 38 -17.95 14.15 -7.38
N TYR A 39 -18.00 13.40 -6.26
CA TYR A 39 -17.00 13.53 -5.20
C TYR A 39 -15.59 13.14 -5.68
N TRP A 40 -15.47 12.01 -6.39
CA TRP A 40 -14.23 11.58 -7.03
C TRP A 40 -13.74 12.57 -8.09
N ALA A 41 -14.64 13.12 -8.92
CA ALA A 41 -14.28 14.06 -9.97
C ALA A 41 -13.67 15.35 -9.39
N VAL A 42 -14.22 15.86 -8.28
CA VAL A 42 -13.65 17.00 -7.55
C VAL A 42 -12.27 16.66 -6.98
N SER A 43 -12.13 15.48 -6.35
CA SER A 43 -10.84 15.03 -5.82
C SER A 43 -9.78 14.92 -6.93
N LEU A 44 -10.13 14.37 -8.10
CA LEU A 44 -9.24 14.28 -9.25
C LEU A 44 -8.87 15.66 -9.80
N TYR A 45 -9.85 16.55 -9.94
CA TYR A 45 -9.62 17.92 -10.42
C TYR A 45 -8.61 18.65 -9.53
N ILE A 46 -8.78 18.55 -8.20
CA ILE A 46 -7.86 19.14 -7.23
C ILE A 46 -6.45 18.56 -7.38
N GLN A 47 -6.31 17.24 -7.53
CA GLN A 47 -5.01 16.61 -7.74
C GLN A 47 -4.34 17.11 -9.02
N LEU A 48 -5.06 17.16 -10.15
CA LEU A 48 -4.53 17.64 -11.43
C LEU A 48 -4.16 19.13 -11.38
N PHE A 49 -5.02 19.95 -10.76
CA PHE A 49 -4.76 21.38 -10.56
C PHE A 49 -3.49 21.59 -9.74
N ASN A 50 -3.33 20.86 -8.64
CA ASN A 50 -2.14 20.94 -7.78
C ASN A 50 -0.87 20.53 -8.54
N SER A 51 -0.90 19.42 -9.28
CA SER A 51 0.24 18.99 -10.10
C SER A 51 0.62 20.03 -11.14
N ARG A 52 -0.35 20.70 -11.76
CA ARG A 52 -0.10 21.72 -12.78
C ARG A 52 0.39 23.05 -12.19
N ALA A 53 -0.19 23.49 -11.08
CA ALA A 53 0.26 24.69 -10.37
C ALA A 53 1.75 24.58 -9.96
N LEU A 54 2.20 23.40 -9.53
CA LEU A 54 3.61 23.16 -9.20
C LEU A 54 4.53 23.25 -10.43
N LEU A 55 4.06 22.90 -11.62
CA LEU A 55 4.83 22.95 -12.87
C LEU A 55 4.87 24.35 -13.49
N ASP A 56 3.78 25.11 -13.40
CA ASP A 56 3.62 26.42 -14.05
C ASP A 56 4.31 27.58 -13.28
N HIS A 57 4.89 27.31 -12.11
CA HIS A 57 5.55 28.31 -11.26
C HIS A 57 7.04 28.02 -10.98
N PRO A 58 7.91 27.80 -11.99
CA PRO A 58 9.33 27.54 -11.77
C PRO A 58 10.10 28.72 -11.15
N ASN A 59 9.54 29.93 -11.21
CA ASN A 59 10.13 31.19 -10.70
C ASN A 59 9.37 31.79 -9.50
N ALA A 60 8.47 31.04 -8.86
CA ALA A 60 7.80 31.55 -7.66
C ALA A 60 8.84 31.81 -6.55
N ASP A 61 8.70 32.92 -5.84
CA ASP A 61 9.51 33.15 -4.64
C ASP A 61 9.18 32.10 -3.56
N LEU A 62 10.09 31.95 -2.58
CA LEU A 62 9.94 31.00 -1.48
C LEU A 62 8.57 31.12 -0.78
N VAL A 63 8.07 32.35 -0.63
CA VAL A 63 6.79 32.65 0.03
C VAL A 63 5.59 32.19 -0.81
N GLY A 64 5.61 32.43 -2.12
CA GLY A 64 4.60 31.96 -3.08
C GLY A 64 4.54 30.44 -3.15
N MET A 65 5.69 29.78 -3.24
CA MET A 65 5.77 28.31 -3.16
C MET A 65 5.20 27.77 -1.85
N GLN A 66 5.51 28.40 -0.72
CA GLN A 66 5.06 27.93 0.59
C GLN A 66 3.54 28.08 0.78
N LYS A 67 2.95 29.17 0.29
CA LYS A 67 1.49 29.35 0.25
C LYS A 67 0.81 28.33 -0.66
N MET A 68 1.39 28.05 -1.83
CA MET A 68 0.86 27.05 -2.75
C MET A 68 0.93 25.64 -2.15
N LEU A 69 2.05 25.28 -1.53
CA LEU A 69 2.23 23.99 -0.86
C LEU A 69 1.26 23.84 0.31
N TRP A 70 1.05 24.89 1.10
CA TRP A 70 0.05 24.90 2.17
C TRP A 70 -1.36 24.65 1.65
N LEU A 71 -1.78 25.36 0.60
CA LEU A 71 -3.11 25.18 -0.01
C LEU A 71 -3.26 23.78 -0.61
N THR A 72 -2.22 23.30 -1.30
CA THR A 72 -2.15 21.95 -1.88
C THR A 72 -2.32 20.87 -0.83
N ASN A 73 -1.59 20.97 0.29
CA ASN A 73 -1.68 20.02 1.40
C ASN A 73 -3.06 20.10 2.05
N MET A 74 -3.56 21.31 2.31
CA MET A 74 -4.88 21.50 2.90
C MET A 74 -5.99 20.87 2.05
N LEU A 75 -5.95 21.04 0.72
CA LEU A 75 -6.91 20.41 -0.18
C LEU A 75 -6.71 18.90 -0.25
N SER A 76 -5.47 18.42 -0.29
CA SER A 76 -5.18 16.98 -0.32
C SER A 76 -5.62 16.27 0.96
N ASP A 77 -5.46 16.90 2.12
CA ASP A 77 -5.91 16.40 3.43
C ASP A 77 -7.43 16.42 3.58
N ALA A 78 -8.11 17.30 2.83
CA ALA A 78 -9.56 17.37 2.83
C ALA A 78 -10.22 16.20 2.07
N PHE A 79 -9.47 15.51 1.20
CA PHE A 79 -9.99 14.42 0.38
C PHE A 79 -9.30 13.07 0.68
N PRO A 80 -10.08 12.02 0.93
CA PRO A 80 -9.62 10.67 1.26
C PRO A 80 -9.16 9.94 -0.02
N SER A 81 -8.14 10.48 -0.67
CA SER A 81 -7.72 10.10 -2.03
C SER A 81 -7.38 8.61 -2.17
N THR A 82 -6.83 7.98 -1.14
CA THR A 82 -6.55 6.54 -1.14
C THR A 82 -7.84 5.71 -1.23
N LEU A 83 -8.86 6.02 -0.43
CA LEU A 83 -10.15 5.32 -0.45
C LEU A 83 -10.84 5.47 -1.81
N LEU A 84 -10.89 6.70 -2.32
CA LEU A 84 -11.49 7.01 -3.63
C LEU A 84 -10.72 6.31 -4.76
N GLY A 85 -9.39 6.35 -4.72
CA GLY A 85 -8.52 5.72 -5.71
C GLY A 85 -8.68 4.21 -5.75
N ILE A 86 -8.77 3.55 -4.58
CA ILE A 86 -8.99 2.11 -4.49
C ILE A 86 -10.33 1.72 -5.14
N ARG A 87 -11.43 2.40 -4.79
CA ARG A 87 -12.72 2.14 -5.47
C ARG A 87 -12.64 2.40 -6.98
N ARG A 88 -12.00 3.50 -7.42
CA ARG A 88 -11.89 3.83 -8.84
C ARG A 88 -11.17 2.73 -9.62
N VAL A 89 -10.06 2.22 -9.10
CA VAL A 89 -9.31 1.13 -9.73
C VAL A 89 -10.13 -0.15 -9.79
N ALA A 90 -10.86 -0.50 -8.72
CA ALA A 90 -11.75 -1.67 -8.74
C ALA A 90 -12.81 -1.56 -9.84
N LEU A 91 -13.43 -0.38 -10.00
CA LEU A 91 -14.45 -0.12 -11.02
C LEU A 91 -13.91 -0.09 -12.46
N VAL A 92 -12.67 0.40 -12.67
CA VAL A 92 -12.10 0.61 -14.02
C VAL A 92 -11.26 -0.57 -14.50
N LYS A 93 -10.44 -1.15 -13.61
CA LYS A 93 -9.52 -2.25 -13.92
C LYS A 93 -10.08 -3.62 -13.54
N GLY A 94 -11.24 -3.68 -12.89
CA GLY A 94 -11.89 -4.93 -12.51
C GLY A 94 -11.35 -5.57 -11.22
N GLY A 95 -10.48 -4.90 -10.47
CA GLY A 95 -10.02 -5.37 -9.15
C GLY A 95 -8.64 -4.86 -8.74
N HIS A 96 -8.13 -5.45 -7.66
CA HIS A 96 -6.80 -5.20 -7.10
C HIS A 96 -6.10 -6.51 -6.79
N ASN A 97 -4.76 -6.50 -6.86
CA ASN A 97 -3.99 -7.53 -6.17
C ASN A 97 -3.75 -7.13 -4.71
N VAL A 98 -3.66 -8.11 -3.81
CA VAL A 98 -3.47 -7.87 -2.36
C VAL A 98 -2.18 -7.11 -2.07
N LYS A 99 -1.12 -7.39 -2.83
CA LYS A 99 0.17 -6.71 -2.70
C LYS A 99 0.03 -5.19 -2.83
N ARG A 100 -0.62 -4.73 -3.88
CA ARG A 100 -0.85 -3.30 -4.18
C ARG A 100 -1.61 -2.63 -3.05
N LEU A 101 -2.63 -3.29 -2.51
CA LEU A 101 -3.40 -2.77 -1.38
C LEU A 101 -2.53 -2.66 -0.13
N LEU A 102 -1.71 -3.67 0.16
CA LEU A 102 -0.77 -3.64 1.29
C LEU A 102 0.20 -2.47 1.18
N TYR A 103 0.77 -2.22 -0.01
CA TYR A 103 1.59 -1.04 -0.26
C TYR A 103 0.80 0.25 -0.01
N LYS A 104 -0.34 0.43 -0.68
CA LYS A 104 -1.12 1.67 -0.59
C LYS A 104 -1.63 1.99 0.82
N CYS A 105 -1.91 0.99 1.64
CA CYS A 105 -2.52 1.19 2.95
C CYS A 105 -1.51 1.19 4.12
N ASN A 106 -0.35 0.55 3.93
CA ASN A 106 0.63 0.36 5.01
C ASN A 106 1.97 1.07 4.77
N VAL A 107 2.20 1.63 3.58
CA VAL A 107 3.40 2.41 3.26
C VAL A 107 3.07 3.89 3.26
N VAL A 108 3.86 4.66 3.98
CA VAL A 108 3.78 6.12 4.06
C VAL A 108 4.82 6.72 3.11
N ASP A 109 4.37 7.68 2.30
CA ASP A 109 5.23 8.50 1.44
C ASP A 109 5.43 9.89 2.05
N ALA A 110 5.58 10.94 1.25
CA ALA A 110 5.68 12.31 1.76
C ALA A 110 4.37 12.79 2.43
N ASN A 111 3.25 12.10 2.20
CA ASN A 111 1.97 12.40 2.83
C ASN A 111 1.82 11.57 4.13
N PRO A 112 1.68 12.21 5.30
CA PRO A 112 1.71 11.53 6.59
C PRO A 112 0.43 10.76 6.95
N THR A 113 -0.64 10.89 6.16
CA THR A 113 -1.94 10.34 6.52
C THR A 113 -2.01 8.82 6.28
N ARG A 114 -1.55 8.06 7.28
CA ARG A 114 -1.68 6.60 7.30
C ARG A 114 -3.10 6.19 7.67
N ILE A 115 -3.66 5.25 6.92
CA ILE A 115 -4.92 4.61 7.30
C ILE A 115 -4.71 3.88 8.63
N GLY A 116 -5.60 4.07 9.58
CA GLY A 116 -5.64 3.45 10.90
C GLY A 116 -6.25 2.06 10.89
N ALA A 117 -5.71 1.20 11.74
CA ALA A 117 -6.26 -0.12 12.07
C ALA A 117 -6.14 -0.30 13.58
N THR A 118 -7.25 -0.63 14.25
CA THR A 118 -7.27 -0.86 15.70
C THR A 118 -6.67 -2.23 16.02
N ASP A 119 -7.08 -3.25 15.29
CA ASP A 119 -6.41 -4.55 15.31
C ASP A 119 -5.27 -4.53 14.29
N PRO A 120 -4.01 -4.85 14.68
CA PRO A 120 -2.92 -4.87 13.73
C PRO A 120 -3.12 -5.91 12.61
N ARG A 121 -3.85 -7.00 12.84
CA ARG A 121 -4.12 -8.03 11.81
C ARG A 121 -4.97 -7.49 10.65
N ASP A 122 -5.79 -6.48 10.91
CA ASP A 122 -6.63 -5.83 9.88
C ASP A 122 -5.80 -5.09 8.83
N ARG A 123 -4.51 -4.81 9.12
CA ARG A 123 -3.54 -4.31 8.13
C ARG A 123 -3.41 -5.21 6.90
N VAL A 124 -3.72 -6.49 7.08
CA VAL A 124 -3.80 -7.51 6.02
C VAL A 124 -5.27 -7.89 5.78
N PHE A 125 -5.99 -8.32 6.81
CA PHE A 125 -7.29 -8.98 6.65
C PHE A 125 -8.38 -8.09 6.05
N ALA A 126 -8.41 -6.79 6.37
CA ALA A 126 -9.40 -5.87 5.83
C ALA A 126 -9.24 -5.62 4.31
N LEU A 127 -8.09 -5.97 3.74
CA LEU A 127 -7.79 -5.76 2.31
C LEU A 127 -8.19 -6.97 1.46
N LEU A 128 -8.34 -8.15 2.06
CA LEU A 128 -8.60 -9.40 1.34
C LEU A 128 -9.97 -9.40 0.66
N GLY A 129 -10.96 -8.73 1.24
CA GLY A 129 -12.28 -8.60 0.63
C GLY A 129 -12.35 -7.60 -0.53
N ILE A 130 -11.24 -6.95 -0.87
CA ILE A 130 -11.11 -6.00 -1.99
C ILE A 130 -10.24 -6.61 -3.10
N ALA A 131 -9.22 -7.37 -2.70
CA ALA A 131 -8.33 -8.06 -3.62
C ALA A 131 -9.03 -9.26 -4.29
N ASN A 132 -8.66 -9.56 -5.54
CA ASN A 132 -9.26 -10.65 -6.31
C ASN A 132 -8.25 -11.63 -6.93
N ASP A 133 -6.97 -11.51 -6.57
CA ASP A 133 -5.89 -12.40 -6.97
C ASP A 133 -5.78 -13.67 -6.11
N GLU A 134 -5.09 -14.69 -6.62
CA GLU A 134 -4.98 -15.99 -5.96
C GLU A 134 -4.31 -15.91 -4.58
N ALA A 135 -3.32 -15.02 -4.41
CA ALA A 135 -2.69 -14.78 -3.13
C ALA A 135 -3.70 -14.34 -2.06
N ALA A 136 -4.62 -13.44 -2.40
CA ALA A 136 -5.68 -12.99 -1.49
C ALA A 136 -6.62 -14.13 -1.09
N LYS A 137 -6.98 -15.00 -2.04
CA LYS A 137 -7.87 -16.15 -1.81
C LYS A 137 -7.24 -17.21 -0.91
N ALA A 138 -5.92 -17.34 -0.95
CA ALA A 138 -5.16 -18.28 -0.13
C ALA A 138 -4.94 -17.79 1.32
N ILE A 139 -5.10 -16.49 1.60
CA ILE A 139 -5.03 -15.95 2.96
C ILE A 139 -6.41 -16.01 3.60
N VAL A 140 -6.55 -16.84 4.64
CA VAL A 140 -7.81 -16.95 5.40
C VAL A 140 -7.70 -16.15 6.70
N PRO A 141 -8.55 -15.10 6.91
CA PRO A 141 -8.59 -14.38 8.18
C PRO A 141 -8.84 -15.30 9.36
N ASN A 142 -7.94 -15.29 10.33
CA ASN A 142 -8.09 -16.04 11.57
C ASN A 142 -7.64 -15.18 12.76
N TYR A 143 -8.62 -14.61 13.47
CA TYR A 143 -8.39 -13.78 14.65
C TYR A 143 -8.06 -14.58 15.92
N ALA A 144 -8.02 -15.91 15.85
CA ALA A 144 -7.44 -16.73 16.92
C ALA A 144 -5.90 -16.71 16.87
N LEU A 145 -5.30 -16.39 15.72
CA LEU A 145 -3.85 -16.25 15.58
C LEU A 145 -3.36 -14.97 16.26
N SER A 146 -2.15 -15.03 16.81
CA SER A 146 -1.41 -13.82 17.17
C SER A 146 -1.16 -12.95 15.93
N CYS A 147 -0.87 -11.66 16.14
CA CYS A 147 -0.48 -10.77 15.05
C CYS A 147 0.75 -11.30 14.30
N GLU A 148 1.69 -11.90 15.03
CA GLU A 148 2.92 -12.45 14.47
C GLU A 148 2.64 -13.63 13.52
N GLU A 149 1.84 -14.60 13.97
CA GLU A 149 1.45 -15.76 13.16
C GLU A 149 0.64 -15.34 11.93
N ALA A 150 -0.29 -14.39 12.08
CA ALA A 150 -1.06 -13.85 10.97
C ALA A 150 -0.15 -13.20 9.93
N TYR A 151 0.88 -12.46 10.37
CA TYR A 151 1.82 -11.83 9.45
C TYR A 151 2.77 -12.81 8.77
N ILE A 152 3.28 -13.81 9.51
CA ILE A 152 4.11 -14.89 8.95
C ILE A 152 3.34 -15.63 7.85
N MET A 153 2.09 -16.01 8.14
CA MET A 153 1.23 -16.70 7.18
C MET A 153 0.99 -15.84 5.93
N ALA A 154 0.60 -14.57 6.11
CA ALA A 154 0.36 -13.67 4.99
C ALA A 154 1.61 -13.46 4.13
N ALA A 155 2.77 -13.22 4.75
CA ALA A 155 4.03 -13.03 4.04
C ALA A 155 4.42 -14.29 3.25
N ARG A 156 4.29 -15.47 3.86
CA ARG A 156 4.61 -16.74 3.19
C ARG A 156 3.70 -16.97 1.98
N VAL A 157 2.39 -16.76 2.12
CA VAL A 157 1.45 -16.90 1.00
C VAL A 157 1.77 -15.92 -0.12
N LEU A 158 2.08 -14.67 0.20
CA LEU A 158 2.49 -13.67 -0.79
C LEU A 158 3.75 -14.10 -1.55
N LEU A 159 4.78 -14.59 -0.84
CA LEU A 159 6.01 -15.11 -1.45
C LEU A 159 5.76 -16.33 -2.35
N MET A 160 4.90 -17.26 -1.92
CA MET A 160 4.51 -18.43 -2.72
C MET A 160 3.79 -18.05 -4.02
N HIS A 161 3.18 -16.87 -4.08
CA HIS A 161 2.49 -16.33 -5.27
C HIS A 161 3.34 -15.32 -6.06
N GLY A 162 4.66 -15.26 -5.80
CA GLY A 162 5.58 -14.41 -6.56
C GLY A 162 5.51 -12.92 -6.21
N HIS A 163 5.10 -12.57 -4.99
CA HIS A 163 5.19 -11.22 -4.45
C HIS A 163 6.44 -11.05 -3.57
N ASP A 164 7.62 -11.33 -4.13
CA ASP A 164 8.92 -11.22 -3.46
C ASP A 164 9.36 -9.79 -3.15
N ASP A 165 8.80 -8.81 -3.87
CA ASP A 165 9.02 -7.39 -3.61
C ASP A 165 8.52 -6.92 -2.22
N ILE A 166 7.64 -7.67 -1.55
CA ILE A 166 7.27 -7.38 -0.15
C ILE A 166 8.48 -7.41 0.78
N LEU A 167 9.55 -8.13 0.43
CA LEU A 167 10.79 -8.17 1.20
C LEU A 167 11.45 -6.79 1.30
N SER A 168 11.15 -5.87 0.37
CA SER A 168 11.62 -4.48 0.46
C SER A 168 10.96 -3.68 1.60
N LEU A 169 9.86 -4.20 2.17
CA LEU A 169 9.22 -3.67 3.37
C LEU A 169 9.80 -4.25 4.67
N CYS A 170 10.66 -5.25 4.58
CA CYS A 170 11.34 -5.82 5.74
C CYS A 170 12.48 -4.90 6.17
N ARG A 171 12.23 -4.12 7.22
CA ARG A 171 13.17 -3.13 7.78
C ARG A 171 13.47 -3.43 9.24
N ALA A 172 14.25 -2.58 9.88
CA ALA A 172 14.42 -2.61 11.33
C ALA A 172 13.04 -2.58 12.00
N ARG A 173 12.82 -3.50 12.94
CA ARG A 173 11.51 -3.71 13.56
C ARG A 173 11.25 -2.67 14.64
N GLU A 174 10.17 -1.92 14.48
CA GLU A 174 9.80 -0.86 15.42
C GLU A 174 8.69 -1.32 16.39
N VAL A 175 7.70 -2.07 15.90
CA VAL A 175 6.49 -2.42 16.66
C VAL A 175 6.47 -3.91 17.00
N CYS A 176 6.43 -4.78 16.00
CA CYS A 176 6.39 -6.24 16.17
C CYS A 176 7.81 -6.83 16.15
N LYS A 177 8.51 -6.77 17.29
CA LYS A 177 9.93 -7.15 17.39
C LYS A 177 10.22 -8.63 17.13
N ASN A 178 9.24 -9.51 17.36
CA ASN A 178 9.43 -10.96 17.29
C ASN A 178 9.16 -11.57 15.91
N LEU A 179 8.87 -10.78 14.87
CA LEU A 179 8.69 -11.33 13.52
C LEU A 179 9.96 -12.03 13.00
N PRO A 180 9.91 -12.87 11.97
CA PRO A 180 11.11 -13.25 11.21
C PRO A 180 11.66 -12.09 10.37
N SER A 181 12.91 -12.18 9.89
CA SER A 181 13.55 -11.07 9.14
C SER A 181 12.95 -10.83 7.76
N TRP A 182 12.29 -11.85 7.22
CA TRP A 182 11.63 -11.83 5.92
C TRP A 182 10.14 -11.47 5.98
N VAL A 183 9.60 -11.23 7.17
CA VAL A 183 8.18 -10.86 7.34
C VAL A 183 8.06 -9.34 7.56
N PRO A 184 7.32 -8.62 6.70
CA PRO A 184 7.06 -7.21 6.90
C PRO A 184 6.31 -6.95 8.21
N ASP A 185 6.71 -5.93 8.95
CA ASP A 185 5.91 -5.41 10.05
C ASP A 185 4.86 -4.44 9.49
N TRP A 186 3.70 -4.96 9.05
CA TRP A 186 2.62 -4.10 8.55
C TRP A 186 2.00 -3.20 9.62
N SER A 187 2.31 -3.40 10.90
CA SER A 187 1.87 -2.50 11.97
C SER A 187 2.78 -1.27 12.09
N ALA A 188 4.05 -1.36 11.66
CA ALA A 188 4.99 -0.25 11.65
C ALA A 188 4.71 0.81 10.56
N MET A 189 5.33 1.97 10.69
CA MET A 189 5.22 3.07 9.72
C MET A 189 6.21 2.88 8.57
N ASN A 190 5.92 1.92 7.70
CA ASN A 190 6.81 1.56 6.60
C ASN A 190 6.95 2.71 5.62
N ARG A 191 8.18 3.12 5.28
CA ARG A 191 8.42 4.14 4.25
C ARG A 191 8.58 3.51 2.88
N LYS A 192 8.21 4.25 1.83
CA LYS A 192 8.37 3.82 0.44
C LYS A 192 9.80 3.36 0.14
N PRO A 193 10.02 2.10 -0.29
CA PRO A 193 11.32 1.63 -0.73
C PRO A 193 11.78 2.36 -2.00
N TRP A 194 13.08 2.68 -2.09
CA TRP A 194 13.68 3.33 -3.26
C TRP A 194 13.69 2.45 -4.51
N SER A 195 13.60 1.12 -4.34
CA SER A 195 13.53 0.16 -5.42
C SER A 195 12.19 0.16 -6.17
N ILE A 196 11.17 0.86 -5.67
CA ILE A 196 9.80 0.83 -6.22
C ILE A 196 9.45 2.19 -6.81
N TRP A 197 9.67 2.31 -8.12
CA TRP A 197 9.38 3.52 -8.89
C TRP A 197 7.94 3.49 -9.41
N ASP A 198 7.45 2.30 -9.74
CA ASP A 198 6.07 1.99 -10.13
C ASP A 198 5.65 0.70 -9.42
N GLU A 199 4.49 0.69 -8.72
CA GLU A 199 3.96 -0.48 -7.99
C GLU A 199 3.82 -1.72 -8.88
N ASP A 200 3.71 -1.48 -10.20
CA ASP A 200 3.47 -2.49 -11.23
C ASP A 200 4.75 -2.82 -12.06
N LYS A 201 5.90 -2.16 -11.85
CA LYS A 201 7.16 -2.46 -12.55
C LYS A 201 8.36 -2.57 -11.61
N LEU A 202 8.86 -3.80 -11.47
CA LEU A 202 10.10 -4.09 -10.78
C LEU A 202 11.29 -3.98 -11.74
N PHE A 203 12.44 -3.62 -11.18
CA PHE A 203 13.71 -3.76 -11.87
C PHE A 203 14.02 -5.24 -12.09
N ASN A 204 14.09 -5.68 -13.35
CA ASN A 204 14.46 -7.06 -13.69
C ASN A 204 15.97 -7.13 -13.97
N ALA A 205 16.72 -7.71 -13.03
CA ALA A 205 18.14 -7.99 -13.16
C ALA A 205 18.43 -9.37 -13.79
N SER A 206 17.42 -10.23 -13.93
CA SER A 206 17.58 -11.56 -14.51
C SER A 206 17.70 -11.45 -16.03
N ASN A 207 18.91 -11.70 -16.54
CA ASN A 207 19.22 -11.71 -17.96
C ASN A 207 18.71 -13.02 -18.63
N LEU A 208 17.41 -13.33 -18.47
CA LEU A 208 16.82 -14.51 -19.10
C LEU A 208 16.64 -14.27 -20.60
N PRO A 209 17.14 -15.16 -21.48
CA PRO A 209 17.19 -14.95 -22.93
C PRO A 209 15.81 -14.75 -23.61
N ASP A 210 14.73 -15.11 -22.92
CA ASP A 210 13.36 -15.09 -23.44
C ASP A 210 12.49 -13.94 -22.90
N GLY A 211 13.09 -13.01 -22.14
CA GLY A 211 12.38 -11.88 -21.55
C GLY A 211 11.41 -12.26 -20.43
N ARG A 212 11.45 -13.51 -19.93
CA ARG A 212 10.70 -13.88 -18.72
C ARG A 212 11.37 -13.27 -17.49
N ASN A 213 10.57 -12.91 -16.51
CA ASN A 213 11.09 -12.55 -15.20
C ASN A 213 11.43 -13.84 -14.44
N SER A 214 12.66 -13.93 -13.90
CA SER A 214 12.92 -14.91 -12.85
C SER A 214 12.04 -14.55 -11.66
N SER A 215 11.10 -15.43 -11.29
CA SER A 215 10.33 -15.26 -10.05
C SER A 215 11.13 -15.89 -8.93
N CYS A 216 11.33 -15.13 -7.85
CA CYS A 216 11.83 -15.69 -6.61
C CYS A 216 10.71 -16.53 -6.01
N LEU A 217 10.76 -17.85 -6.23
CA LEU A 217 9.77 -18.77 -5.68
C LEU A 217 10.29 -19.30 -4.36
N LEU A 218 9.39 -19.31 -3.37
CA LEU A 218 9.67 -19.89 -2.08
C LEU A 218 9.73 -21.42 -2.22
N ASN A 219 10.83 -22.01 -1.79
CA ASN A 219 10.95 -23.47 -1.74
C ASN A 219 10.10 -23.96 -0.57
N THR A 220 9.01 -24.64 -0.88
CA THR A 220 8.00 -25.08 0.10
C THR A 220 8.19 -26.54 0.54
N SER A 221 9.28 -27.20 0.13
CA SER A 221 9.49 -28.62 0.42
C SER A 221 9.70 -28.87 1.93
N GLY A 222 8.62 -29.24 2.62
CA GLY A 222 8.63 -29.70 4.02
C GLY A 222 8.56 -28.60 5.08
N GLU A 223 8.45 -27.32 4.72
CA GLU A 223 8.34 -26.23 5.69
C GLU A 223 6.89 -26.02 6.18
N ALA A 224 6.69 -25.92 7.49
CA ALA A 224 5.41 -25.54 8.06
C ALA A 224 5.03 -24.09 7.71
N ILE A 225 3.73 -23.78 7.58
CA ILE A 225 3.23 -22.43 7.25
C ILE A 225 3.78 -21.36 8.21
N PHE A 226 3.93 -21.71 9.49
CA PHE A 226 4.44 -20.83 10.54
C PHE A 226 5.95 -20.96 10.79
N SER A 227 6.68 -21.64 9.90
CA SER A 227 8.15 -21.69 9.98
C SER A 227 8.70 -20.27 10.00
N ARG A 228 9.68 -20.04 10.87
CA ARG A 228 10.38 -18.76 11.01
C ARG A 228 11.50 -18.59 9.99
N GLU A 229 11.79 -19.64 9.24
CA GLU A 229 12.81 -19.68 8.20
C GLU A 229 12.11 -19.78 6.84
N ILE A 230 12.77 -19.25 5.81
CA ILE A 230 12.36 -19.42 4.42
C ILE A 230 13.58 -19.81 3.60
N THR A 231 13.35 -20.67 2.62
CA THR A 231 14.33 -21.01 1.60
C THR A 231 13.88 -20.39 0.27
N LEU A 232 14.75 -19.61 -0.36
CA LEU A 232 14.48 -18.94 -1.64
C LEU A 232 15.47 -19.44 -2.69
N ASP A 233 14.97 -19.76 -3.88
CA ASP A 233 15.82 -20.04 -5.02
C ASP A 233 16.32 -18.71 -5.59
N VAL A 234 17.61 -18.43 -5.44
CA VAL A 234 18.24 -17.16 -5.86
C VAL A 234 19.30 -17.38 -6.93
N VAL A 235 19.45 -16.39 -7.81
CA VAL A 235 20.55 -16.34 -8.78
C VAL A 235 21.63 -15.44 -8.22
N PHE A 236 22.85 -15.96 -8.12
CA PHE A 236 24.02 -15.15 -7.78
C PHE A 236 24.31 -14.20 -8.96
N VAL A 237 24.27 -12.90 -8.70
CA VAL A 237 24.54 -11.86 -9.70
C VAL A 237 25.98 -11.37 -9.59
N ASP A 238 26.36 -10.81 -8.43
CA ASP A 238 27.70 -10.27 -8.18
C ASP A 238 27.98 -10.14 -6.66
N THR A 239 29.22 -9.84 -6.29
CA THR A 239 29.65 -9.49 -4.93
C THR A 239 29.93 -8.00 -4.82
N VAL A 240 29.26 -7.31 -3.89
CA VAL A 240 29.54 -5.89 -3.61
C VAL A 240 30.90 -5.78 -2.92
N GLN A 241 31.90 -5.24 -3.62
CA GLN A 241 33.27 -5.10 -3.10
C GLN A 241 33.43 -3.90 -2.16
N GLU A 242 32.69 -2.81 -2.42
CA GLU A 242 32.74 -1.58 -1.63
C GLU A 242 31.35 -0.93 -1.64
N VAL A 243 30.88 -0.51 -0.46
CA VAL A 243 29.69 0.34 -0.30
C VAL A 243 30.19 1.75 -0.03
N GLY A 244 29.76 2.72 -0.84
CA GLY A 244 30.18 4.12 -0.68
C GLY A 244 29.90 4.63 0.74
N HIS A 245 30.91 5.27 1.34
CA HIS A 245 30.73 5.96 2.61
C HIS A 245 29.91 7.24 2.40
N HIS A 246 28.78 7.33 3.10
CA HIS A 246 27.99 8.56 3.21
C HIS A 246 28.46 9.43 4.37
#